data_AF-A0A1G2PQM2-F1
#
_entry.id   AF-A0A1G2PQM2-F1
#
_cell.length_a   1.000
_cell.length_b   1.000
_cell.length_c   1.000
_cell.angle_alpha   90.00
_cell.angle_beta   90.00
_cell.angle_gamma   90.00
#
_symmetry.space_group_name_H-M   'P 1'
#
loop_
_entity.id
_entity.type
_entity.pdbx_description
1 polymer ?
#
loop_
_entity_poly.entity_id
_entity_poly.type
_entity_poly.pdbx_seq_one_letter_code
_entity_poly.pdbx_strand_id
1 'polypeptide(L)'
;MAITKAEILGRLTQDQEAAASALEATIDAEIRRNYVGRELVVTISHWPHERIRQELERRYREAGWILSFHSDQRDGSWITVS
;
A
#
# COMPACT_ATOMS: atom_id res chain seq x y z
N MET A 1 -16.59 -28.05 -9.70
CA MET A 1 -15.60 -26.94 -9.65
C MET A 1 -14.90 -27.01 -8.30
N ALA A 2 -13.68 -27.53 -8.25
CA ALA A 2 -12.90 -27.57 -7.02
C ALA A 2 -12.21 -26.21 -6.88
N ILE A 3 -12.71 -25.38 -5.96
CA ILE A 3 -12.01 -24.17 -5.52
C ILE A 3 -10.74 -24.66 -4.85
N THR A 4 -9.58 -24.31 -5.40
CA THR A 4 -8.31 -24.77 -4.84
C THR A 4 -8.06 -24.07 -3.50
N LYS A 5 -7.46 -24.78 -2.54
CA LYS A 5 -7.11 -24.22 -1.21
C LYS A 5 -6.23 -22.96 -1.30
N ALA A 6 -5.53 -22.78 -2.42
CA ALA A 6 -4.77 -21.57 -2.78
C ALA A 6 -5.66 -20.35 -3.08
N GLU A 7 -6.84 -20.54 -3.67
CA GLU A 7 -7.78 -19.45 -3.95
C GLU A 7 -8.48 -18.93 -2.68
N ILE A 8 -8.61 -19.76 -1.66
CA ILE A 8 -9.25 -19.41 -0.38
C ILE A 8 -8.27 -18.69 0.57
N LEU A 9 -6.97 -18.94 0.45
CA LEU A 9 -5.95 -18.37 1.36
C LEU A 9 -5.29 -17.08 0.82
N GLY A 10 -5.35 -16.83 -0.48
CA GLY A 10 -4.55 -15.79 -1.14
C GLY A 10 -5.28 -14.49 -1.53
N ARG A 11 -6.60 -14.40 -1.44
CA ARG A 11 -7.32 -13.16 -1.76
C ARG A 11 -7.53 -12.30 -0.52
N LEU A 12 -7.26 -11.00 -0.65
CA LEU A 12 -7.73 -10.01 0.31
C LEU A 12 -9.25 -10.17 0.45
N THR A 13 -9.75 -10.01 1.67
CA THR A 13 -11.21 -9.87 1.87
C THR A 13 -11.70 -8.63 1.12
N GLN A 14 -13.00 -8.57 0.79
CA GLN A 14 -13.57 -7.43 0.09
C GLN A 14 -13.28 -6.09 0.81
N ASP A 15 -13.32 -6.09 2.15
CA ASP A 15 -12.99 -4.92 2.96
C ASP A 15 -11.50 -4.55 2.89
N GLN A 16 -10.61 -5.54 2.88
CA GLN A 16 -9.18 -5.32 2.74
C GLN A 16 -8.81 -4.83 1.35
N GLU A 17 -9.49 -5.31 0.31
CA GLU A 17 -9.33 -4.82 -1.06
C GLU A 17 -9.78 -3.37 -1.17
N ALA A 18 -10.95 -3.02 -0.61
CA ALA A 18 -11.43 -1.65 -0.56
C ALA A 18 -10.46 -0.72 0.20
N ALA A 19 -9.91 -1.19 1.32
CA ALA A 19 -8.91 -0.44 2.08
C ALA A 19 -7.58 -0.28 1.30
N ALA A 20 -7.12 -1.32 0.59
CA ALA A 20 -5.95 -1.26 -0.26
C ALA A 20 -6.15 -0.24 -1.39
N SER A 21 -7.27 -0.31 -2.11
CA SER A 21 -7.59 0.63 -3.19
C SER A 21 -7.75 2.07 -2.70
N ALA A 22 -8.33 2.29 -1.52
CA ALA A 22 -8.45 3.63 -0.93
C ALA A 22 -7.07 4.21 -0.57
N LEU A 23 -6.17 3.38 -0.02
CA LEU A 23 -4.81 3.79 0.31
C LEU A 23 -3.98 4.05 -0.97
N GLU A 24 -4.10 3.17 -1.96
CA GLU A 24 -3.50 3.33 -3.30
C GLU A 24 -3.93 4.65 -3.95
N ALA A 25 -5.22 4.97 -3.94
CA ALA A 25 -5.73 6.24 -4.46
C ALA A 25 -5.14 7.46 -3.73
N THR A 26 -4.86 7.33 -2.43
CA THR A 26 -4.22 8.40 -1.64
C THR A 26 -2.76 8.57 -2.04
N ILE A 27 -2.01 7.47 -2.14
CA ILE A 27 -0.61 7.49 -2.56
C ILE A 27 -0.50 8.05 -3.99
N ASP A 28 -1.34 7.61 -4.91
CA ASP A 28 -1.36 8.10 -6.29
C ASP A 28 -1.68 9.60 -6.39
N ALA A 29 -2.63 10.08 -5.58
CA ALA A 29 -2.94 11.50 -5.53
C ALA A 29 -1.74 12.33 -5.04
N GLU A 30 -1.01 11.83 -4.04
CA GLU A 30 0.20 12.47 -3.53
C GLU A 30 1.35 12.41 -4.54
N ILE A 31 1.54 11.29 -5.24
CA ILE A 31 2.52 11.17 -6.33
C ILE A 31 2.25 12.23 -7.40
N ARG A 32 1.00 12.34 -7.86
CA ARG A 32 0.63 13.31 -8.90
C ARG A 32 0.82 14.77 -8.47
N ARG A 33 0.71 15.07 -7.18
CA ARG A 33 0.80 16.45 -6.66
C ARG A 33 2.22 16.84 -6.26
N ASN A 34 2.95 15.93 -5.65
CA ASN A 34 4.15 16.24 -4.86
C ASN A 34 5.41 15.47 -5.31
N TYR A 35 5.30 14.50 -6.21
CA TYR A 35 6.48 13.75 -6.64
C TYR A 35 7.40 14.58 -7.56
N VAL A 36 8.61 14.86 -7.07
CA VAL A 36 9.64 15.65 -7.76
C VAL A 36 10.85 14.80 -8.21
N GLY A 37 10.70 13.48 -8.31
CA GLY A 37 11.69 12.59 -8.92
C GLY A 37 12.80 12.07 -8.00
N ARG A 38 12.63 12.15 -6.67
CA ARG A 38 13.61 11.61 -5.70
C ARG A 38 12.97 10.66 -4.70
N GLU A 39 12.07 11.19 -3.89
CA GLU A 39 11.36 10.46 -2.86
C GLU A 39 10.13 11.27 -2.48
N LEU A 40 9.02 10.59 -2.19
CA LEU A 40 7.81 11.19 -1.65
C LEU A 40 7.47 10.54 -0.32
N VAL A 41 7.20 11.37 0.68
CA VAL A 41 6.71 10.93 1.99
C VAL A 41 5.21 11.17 2.07
N VAL A 42 4.44 10.09 2.23
CA VAL A 42 2.98 10.14 2.43
C VAL A 42 2.68 9.77 3.88
N THR A 43 2.14 10.71 4.64
CA THR A 43 1.74 10.44 6.04
C THR A 43 0.41 9.70 6.06
N ILE A 44 0.30 8.65 6.87
CA ILE A 44 -0.92 7.84 6.99
C ILE A 44 -1.42 7.85 8.43
N SER A 45 -2.74 8.00 8.60
CA SER A 45 -3.34 8.11 9.94
C SER A 45 -3.40 6.78 10.70
N HIS A 46 -3.37 5.65 9.97
CA HIS A 46 -3.50 4.32 10.56
C HIS A 46 -2.53 3.35 9.89
N TRP A 47 -1.91 2.49 10.69
CA TRP A 47 -1.02 1.45 10.17
C TRP A 47 -1.82 0.37 9.43
N PRO A 48 -1.60 0.17 8.12
CA PRO A 48 -2.37 -0.80 7.34
C PRO A 48 -2.02 -2.24 7.72
N HIS A 49 -3.02 -3.11 7.59
CA HIS A 49 -2.83 -4.54 7.81
C HIS A 49 -1.70 -5.09 6.92
N GLU A 50 -0.93 -6.05 7.43
CA GLU A 50 0.24 -6.61 6.74
C GLU A 50 -0.07 -7.07 5.31
N ARG A 51 -1.19 -7.77 5.11
CA ARG A 51 -1.63 -8.19 3.78
C ARG A 51 -1.89 -7.03 2.80
N ILE A 52 -2.43 -5.91 3.29
CA ILE A 52 -2.66 -4.72 2.47
C ILE A 52 -1.31 -4.12 2.05
N ARG A 53 -0.34 -4.06 2.99
CA ARG A 53 1.02 -3.61 2.69
C ARG A 53 1.69 -4.46 1.62
N GLN A 54 1.67 -5.78 1.79
CA GLN A 54 2.25 -6.72 0.82
C GLN A 54 1.63 -6.55 -0.58
N GLU A 55 0.31 -6.36 -0.65
CA GLU A 55 -0.36 -6.16 -1.93
C GLU A 55 -0.01 -4.81 -2.56
N LEU A 56 0.06 -3.73 -1.79
CA LEU A 56 0.50 -2.42 -2.30
C LEU A 56 1.97 -2.46 -2.74
N GLU A 57 2.86 -3.04 -1.95
CA GLU A 57 4.27 -3.24 -2.33
C GLU A 57 4.39 -4.03 -3.63
N ARG A 58 3.56 -5.07 -3.82
CA ARG A 58 3.52 -5.85 -5.07
C ARG A 58 3.08 -4.99 -6.25
N ARG A 59 1.97 -4.26 -6.13
CA ARG A 59 1.42 -3.40 -7.20
C ARG A 59 2.39 -2.30 -7.63
N TYR A 60 2.97 -1.58 -6.67
CA TYR A 60 3.91 -0.50 -6.97
C TYR A 60 5.23 -1.05 -7.52
N ARG A 61 5.72 -2.18 -7.02
CA ARG A 61 6.92 -2.83 -7.58
C ARG A 61 6.70 -3.25 -9.04
N GLU A 62 5.53 -3.79 -9.38
CA GLU A 62 5.17 -4.11 -10.76
C GLU A 62 5.10 -2.86 -11.65
N ALA A 63 4.70 -1.71 -11.09
CA ALA A 63 4.70 -0.41 -11.75
C ALA A 63 6.08 0.29 -11.77
N GLY A 64 7.12 -0.32 -11.18
CA GLY A 64 8.48 0.23 -11.15
C GLY A 64 8.79 1.19 -9.99
N TRP A 65 7.90 1.25 -9.00
CA TRP A 65 8.04 2.07 -7.80
C TRP A 65 8.40 1.21 -6.58
N ILE A 66 9.13 1.78 -5.64
CA ILE A 66 9.45 1.16 -4.35
C ILE A 66 8.63 1.86 -3.27
N LEU A 67 7.75 1.09 -2.63
CA LEU A 67 7.03 1.48 -1.42
C LEU A 67 7.78 0.98 -0.20
N SER A 68 7.98 1.84 0.81
CA SER A 68 8.41 1.41 2.15
C SER A 68 7.49 2.01 3.22
N PHE A 69 7.04 1.17 4.14
CA PHE A 69 6.16 1.56 5.24
C PHE A 69 6.99 1.76 6.51
N HIS A 70 6.81 2.91 7.15
CA HIS A 70 7.53 3.29 8.37
C HIS A 70 6.55 3.69 9.47
N SER A 71 6.82 3.28 10.69
CA SER A 71 6.04 3.64 11.86
C SER A 71 7.00 4.01 12.98
N ASP A 72 6.81 5.18 13.57
CA ASP A 72 7.50 5.63 14.77
C ASP A 72 6.49 6.13 15.82
N GLN A 73 6.81 5.93 17.09
CA GLN A 73 5.92 6.34 18.19
C GLN A 73 5.75 7.86 18.31
N ARG A 74 6.68 8.66 17.76
CA ARG A 74 6.65 10.13 17.81
C ARG A 74 6.03 10.73 16.55
N ASP A 75 6.46 10.24 15.39
CA ASP A 75 6.12 10.84 14.10
C ASP A 75 4.91 10.16 13.43
N GLY A 76 4.39 9.09 14.04
CA GLY A 76 3.24 8.35 13.54
C GLY A 76 3.63 7.38 12.44
N SER A 77 2.76 7.17 11.46
CA SER A 77 3.00 6.23 10.37
C SER A 77 3.10 6.97 9.04
N TRP A 78 4.08 6.61 8.21
CA TRP A 78 4.26 7.18 6.89
C TRP A 78 4.74 6.13 5.89
N ILE A 79 4.63 6.49 4.63
CA ILE A 79 5.00 5.68 3.48
C ILE A 79 5.99 6.48 2.66
N THR A 80 7.13 5.89 2.31
CA THR A 80 8.06 6.47 1.35
C THR A 80 7.85 5.81 -0.01
N VAL A 81 7.77 6.62 -1.06
CA VAL A 81 7.67 6.20 -2.45
C VAL A 81 8.92 6.70 -3.19
N SER A 82 9.65 5.80 -3.85
CA SER A 82 10.86 6.11 -4.65
C SER A 82 10.91 5.34 -5.96
#